data_AF-A0AAV0YB76-F1
#
_entry.id   AF-A0AAV0YB76-F1
#
_cell.length_a   1.000
_cell.length_b   1.000
_cell.length_c   1.000
_cell.angle_alpha   90.00
_cell.angle_beta   90.00
_cell.angle_gamma   90.00
#
_symmetry.space_group_name_H-M   'P 1'
#
loop_
_entity.id
_entity.type
_entity.pdbx_description
1 polymer ?
#
loop_
_entity_poly.entity_id
_entity_poly.type
_entity_poly.pdbx_seq_one_letter_code
_entity_poly.pdbx_strand_id
1 'polypeptide(L)'
;MNVSRNLENSFSYPSQNEISVKVNPWETLEGRRIVDIKHLFRSLQSIHHQGFNCTFRDLEFLNEIRKGYLSTFQFKCKLCGITENINNEDEICNSKNVILIWL
;
A
#
# COMPACT_ATOMS: atom_id res chain seq x y z
N MET A 1 30.15 12.82 -41.03
CA MET A 1 28.92 12.44 -40.30
C MET A 1 29.29 12.25 -38.84
N ASN A 2 29.09 13.28 -38.02
CA ASN A 2 29.29 13.21 -36.57
C ASN A 2 27.98 13.65 -35.92
N VAL A 3 27.38 12.75 -35.14
CA VAL A 3 26.13 12.99 -34.42
C VAL A 3 26.47 13.75 -33.14
N SER A 4 26.13 15.04 -33.11
CA SER A 4 26.17 15.84 -31.87
C SER A 4 25.07 15.35 -30.93
N ARG A 5 25.45 14.82 -29.76
CA ARG A 5 24.56 14.71 -28.60
C ARG A 5 24.58 16.05 -27.89
N ASN A 6 23.42 16.67 -27.72
CA ASN A 6 23.13 17.65 -26.67
C ASN A 6 21.61 17.73 -26.49
N LEU A 7 21.15 17.44 -25.28
CA LEU A 7 19.96 18.03 -24.65
C LEU A 7 20.00 17.63 -23.18
N GLU A 8 20.74 18.45 -22.41
CA GLU A 8 20.62 18.51 -20.97
C GLU A 8 19.22 19.06 -20.66
N ASN A 9 18.30 18.17 -20.25
CA ASN A 9 17.04 18.62 -19.67
C ASN A 9 17.30 18.99 -18.22
N SER A 10 17.57 20.27 -17.99
CA SER A 10 17.69 20.88 -16.68
C SER A 10 16.34 20.84 -15.95
N PHE A 11 16.16 19.85 -15.07
CA PHE A 11 15.04 19.83 -14.13
C PHE A 11 15.36 20.83 -13.01
N SER A 12 14.78 22.03 -13.11
CA SER A 12 14.91 23.07 -12.08
C SER A 12 14.17 22.63 -10.82
N TYR A 13 14.91 22.29 -9.75
CA TYR A 13 14.33 22.06 -8.42
C TYR A 13 13.79 23.38 -7.84
N PRO A 14 12.54 23.44 -7.36
CA PRO A 14 12.05 24.61 -6.66
C PRO A 14 12.77 24.82 -5.32
N SER A 15 13.07 26.09 -5.06
CA SER A 15 13.74 26.65 -3.88
C SER A 15 13.21 26.13 -2.54
N GLN A 16 14.14 25.77 -1.65
CA GLN A 16 13.91 25.29 -0.29
C GLN A 16 13.22 26.36 0.58
N ASN A 17 11.94 26.14 0.85
CA ASN A 17 11.31 26.53 2.11
C ASN A 17 10.91 25.22 2.80
N GLU A 18 11.85 24.63 3.52
CA GLU A 18 11.66 23.35 4.23
C GLU A 18 10.82 23.56 5.48
N ILE A 19 9.50 23.49 5.32
CA ILE A 19 8.62 23.09 6.42
C ILE A 19 8.85 21.58 6.57
N SER A 20 9.50 21.15 7.66
CA SER A 20 9.66 19.74 7.99
C SER A 20 8.29 19.15 8.33
N VAL A 21 7.51 18.78 7.31
CA VAL A 21 6.31 17.96 7.49
C VAL A 21 6.82 16.63 8.01
N LYS A 22 6.56 16.34 9.30
CA LYS A 22 6.79 15.01 9.86
C LYS A 22 5.78 14.08 9.20
N VAL A 23 6.13 13.54 8.05
CA VAL A 23 5.34 12.49 7.38
C VAL A 23 5.48 11.25 8.26
N ASN A 24 4.36 10.73 8.77
CA ASN A 24 4.40 9.45 9.47
C ASN A 24 4.76 8.38 8.42
N PRO A 25 5.82 7.57 8.60
CA PRO A 25 6.22 6.56 7.61
C PRO A 25 5.11 5.55 7.27
N TRP A 26 4.13 5.45 8.17
CA TRP A 26 2.97 4.57 8.06
C TRP A 26 1.86 5.13 7.15
N GLU A 27 1.89 6.42 6.82
CA GLU A 27 0.98 7.08 5.88
C GLU A 27 1.44 6.94 4.42
N THR A 28 2.68 6.49 4.20
CA THR A 28 3.27 6.31 2.87
C THR A 28 3.53 4.84 2.58
N LEU A 29 3.01 4.34 1.45
CA LEU A 29 3.25 2.96 1.00
C LEU A 29 4.60 2.85 0.26
N GLU A 30 5.71 2.83 1.01
CA GLU A 30 7.07 2.80 0.45
C GLU A 30 7.89 1.56 0.84
N GLY A 31 8.82 1.13 -0.02
CA GLY A 31 9.74 -0.01 0.22
C GLY A 31 9.27 -1.35 -0.38
N ARG A 32 9.81 -2.48 0.12
CA ARG A 32 9.57 -3.84 -0.44
C ARG A 32 8.94 -4.77 0.59
N ARG A 33 7.88 -5.50 0.20
CA ARG A 33 7.14 -6.49 1.02
C ARG A 33 7.15 -7.83 0.29
N ILE A 34 7.21 -8.93 1.04
CA ILE A 34 6.91 -10.26 0.50
C ILE A 34 5.38 -10.35 0.44
N VAL A 35 4.84 -10.80 -0.69
CA VAL A 35 3.39 -10.81 -0.93
C VAL A 35 2.99 -12.12 -1.60
N ASP A 36 1.96 -12.78 -1.10
CA ASP A 36 1.20 -13.76 -1.87
C ASP A 36 0.36 -13.02 -2.91
N ILE A 37 0.89 -12.96 -4.14
CA ILE A 37 0.28 -12.26 -5.27
C ILE A 37 -1.15 -12.76 -5.53
N LYS A 38 -1.41 -14.06 -5.37
CA LYS A 38 -2.74 -14.64 -5.62
C LYS A 38 -3.72 -14.20 -4.55
N HIS A 39 -3.32 -14.20 -3.28
CA HIS A 39 -4.13 -13.67 -2.19
C HIS A 39 -4.42 -12.19 -2.42
N LEU A 40 -3.39 -11.38 -2.66
CA LEU A 40 -3.52 -9.93 -2.82
C LEU A 40 -4.53 -9.55 -3.92
N PHE A 41 -4.39 -10.11 -5.12
CA PHE A 41 -5.30 -9.79 -6.23
C PHE A 41 -6.72 -10.31 -6.00
N ARG A 42 -6.89 -11.44 -5.31
CA ARG A 42 -8.23 -11.93 -4.94
C ARG A 42 -8.91 -10.99 -3.94
N SER A 43 -8.19 -10.57 -2.91
CA SER A 43 -8.69 -9.62 -1.91
C SER A 43 -9.07 -8.29 -2.56
N LEU A 44 -8.29 -7.78 -3.51
CA LEU A 44 -8.64 -6.58 -4.29
C LEU A 44 -9.88 -6.78 -5.16
N GLN A 45 -9.99 -7.91 -5.85
CA GLN A 45 -11.13 -8.20 -6.74
C GLN A 45 -12.43 -8.48 -5.99
N SER A 46 -12.36 -8.94 -4.74
CA SER A 46 -13.55 -9.17 -3.91
C SER A 46 -14.18 -7.90 -3.37
N ILE A 47 -13.50 -6.75 -3.49
CA ILE A 47 -14.01 -5.47 -2.99
C ILE A 47 -15.15 -5.01 -3.88
N HIS A 48 -16.36 -5.13 -3.32
CA HIS A 48 -17.57 -4.62 -3.92
C HIS A 48 -18.52 -4.14 -2.82
N HIS A 49 -18.74 -2.82 -2.75
CA HIS A 49 -19.66 -2.24 -1.76
C HIS A 49 -21.04 -2.02 -2.37
N GLN A 50 -22.07 -2.62 -1.77
CA GLN A 50 -23.45 -2.44 -2.19
C GLN A 50 -23.92 -0.99 -1.99
N GLY A 51 -24.86 -0.54 -2.82
CA GLY A 51 -25.45 0.81 -2.78
C GLY A 51 -24.74 1.84 -3.65
N PHE A 52 -23.42 1.79 -3.71
CA PHE A 52 -22.60 2.71 -4.54
C PHE A 52 -21.85 2.00 -5.67
N ASN A 53 -21.85 0.66 -5.69
CA ASN A 53 -21.10 -0.17 -6.64
C ASN A 53 -19.59 0.16 -6.65
N CYS A 54 -19.04 0.51 -5.49
CA CYS A 54 -17.61 0.81 -5.36
C CYS A 54 -16.77 -0.42 -5.68
N THR A 55 -15.59 -0.17 -6.23
CA THR A 55 -14.56 -1.17 -6.49
C THR A 55 -13.25 -0.77 -5.81
N PHE A 56 -12.20 -1.60 -5.91
CA PHE A 56 -10.87 -1.26 -5.41
C PHE A 56 -10.31 0.07 -5.97
N ARG A 57 -10.80 0.56 -7.12
CA ARG A 57 -10.37 1.84 -7.72
C ARG A 57 -10.82 3.05 -6.90
N ASP A 58 -11.87 2.90 -6.12
CA ASP A 58 -12.48 3.96 -5.32
C ASP A 58 -11.86 4.07 -3.93
N LEU A 59 -10.90 3.18 -3.63
CA LEU A 59 -10.18 3.12 -2.37
C LEU A 59 -9.02 4.11 -2.33
N GLU A 60 -8.83 4.73 -1.18
CA GLU A 60 -7.68 5.56 -0.83
C GLU A 60 -6.91 4.89 0.29
N PHE A 61 -5.59 4.79 0.15
CA PHE A 61 -4.73 4.21 1.17
C PHE A 61 -4.72 5.11 2.42
N LEU A 62 -4.89 4.49 3.59
CA LEU A 62 -4.82 5.18 4.87
C LEU A 62 -3.47 4.94 5.54
N ASN A 63 -3.15 3.67 5.78
CA ASN A 63 -1.91 3.28 6.42
C ASN A 63 -1.58 1.79 6.21
N GLU A 64 -0.38 1.43 6.65
CA GLU A 64 0.09 0.05 6.75
C GLU A 64 0.37 -0.29 8.22
N ILE A 65 -0.21 -1.39 8.72
CA ILE A 65 0.14 -1.99 10.02
C ILE A 65 1.06 -3.17 9.77
N ARG A 66 2.25 -3.18 10.38
CA ARG A 66 3.23 -4.27 10.22
C ARG A 66 3.35 -5.11 11.49
N LYS A 67 3.39 -6.43 11.33
CA LYS A 67 3.67 -7.44 12.35
C LYS A 67 4.69 -8.45 11.80
N GLY A 68 5.98 -8.15 11.96
CA GLY A 68 7.04 -8.93 11.31
C GLY A 68 6.97 -8.77 9.80
N TYR A 69 6.84 -9.89 9.07
CA TYR A 69 6.65 -9.89 7.61
C TYR A 69 5.19 -9.72 7.17
N LEU A 70 4.24 -9.84 8.10
CA LEU A 70 2.82 -9.61 7.84
C LEU A 70 2.56 -8.11 7.79
N SER A 71 1.87 -7.66 6.75
CA SER A 71 1.45 -6.28 6.54
C SER A 71 -0.04 -6.24 6.24
N THR A 72 -0.77 -5.43 7.00
CA THR A 72 -2.19 -5.12 6.76
C THR A 72 -2.28 -3.72 6.19
N PHE A 73 -2.76 -3.61 4.96
CA PHE A 73 -2.99 -2.35 4.27
C PHE A 73 -4.44 -1.91 4.50
N GLN A 74 -4.60 -0.73 5.12
CA GLN A 74 -5.90 -0.12 5.35
C GLN A 74 -6.24 0.85 4.23
N PHE A 75 -7.46 0.72 3.72
CA PHE A 75 -7.99 1.60 2.69
C PHE A 75 -9.35 2.13 3.09
N LYS A 76 -9.67 3.36 2.70
CA LYS A 76 -11.01 3.94 2.84
C LYS A 76 -11.62 4.21 1.48
N CYS A 77 -12.85 3.78 1.26
CA CYS A 77 -13.57 4.12 0.05
C CYS A 77 -13.96 5.60 0.05
N LYS A 78 -13.61 6.33 -1.02
CA LYS A 78 -13.94 7.75 -1.18
C LYS A 78 -15.43 8.00 -1.42
N LEU A 79 -16.17 7.00 -1.89
CA LEU A 79 -17.59 7.13 -2.24
C LEU A 79 -18.51 6.78 -1.07
N CYS A 80 -18.33 5.60 -0.46
CA CYS A 80 -19.21 5.11 0.60
C CYS A 80 -18.61 5.23 2.01
N GLY A 81 -17.32 5.56 2.13
CA GLY A 81 -16.64 5.70 3.41
C GLY A 81 -16.26 4.39 4.12
N ILE A 82 -16.61 3.22 3.57
CA ILE A 82 -16.26 1.91 4.14
C ILE A 82 -14.74 1.70 4.11
N THR A 83 -14.20 1.10 5.18
CA THR A 83 -12.79 0.75 5.30
C THR A 83 -12.55 -0.71 4.97
N GLU A 84 -11.56 -0.98 4.13
CA GLU A 84 -11.09 -2.32 3.75
C GLU A 84 -9.72 -2.61 4.37
N ASN A 85 -9.52 -3.86 4.80
CA ASN A 85 -8.25 -4.38 5.29
C ASN A 85 -7.75 -5.47 4.34
N ILE A 86 -6.56 -5.29 3.77
CA ILE A 86 -5.96 -6.27 2.86
C ILE A 86 -4.62 -6.70 3.43
N ASN A 87 -4.44 -8.00 3.59
CA ASN A 87 -3.17 -8.56 4.04
C ASN A 87 -2.27 -8.90 2.85
N ASN A 88 -0.96 -8.83 3.04
CA ASN A 88 0.02 -9.27 2.05
C ASN A 88 0.07 -10.79 1.86
N GLU A 89 -0.49 -11.56 2.80
CA GLU A 89 -0.55 -13.02 2.79
C GLU A 89 -1.82 -13.50 3.48
N ASP A 90 -2.21 -14.75 3.25
CA ASP A 90 -3.38 -15.35 3.90
C ASP A 90 -3.06 -15.69 5.37
N GLU A 91 -3.77 -15.06 6.30
CA GLU A 91 -3.60 -15.30 7.76
C GLU A 91 -3.85 -16.77 8.15
N ILE A 92 -4.69 -17.48 7.38
CA ILE A 92 -5.04 -18.87 7.66
C ILE A 92 -3.83 -19.79 7.42
N CYS A 93 -2.95 -19.44 6.46
CA CYS A 93 -1.72 -20.20 6.19
C CYS A 93 -0.68 -20.08 7.31
N ASN A 94 -0.72 -19.01 8.10
CA ASN A 94 0.26 -18.74 9.17
C ASN A 94 -0.19 -19.22 10.57
N SER A 95 -1.46 -19.60 10.73
CA SER A 95 -1.97 -20.26 11.95
C SER A 95 -1.30 -21.60 12.28
N LYS A 96 -0.48 -22.15 11.37
CA LYS A 96 0.24 -23.42 11.57
C LYS A 96 1.59 -23.31 12.28
N ASN A 97 2.09 -22.12 12.60
CA ASN A 97 3.45 -21.95 13.16
C ASN A 97 3.55 -21.04 14.40
N VAL A 98 2.45 -20.72 15.07
CA VAL A 98 2.54 -20.08 16.40
C VAL A 98 1.79 -20.94 17.42
N ILE A 99 2.37 -22.09 17.74
CA ILE A 99 2.10 -22.76 19.01
C ILE A 99 2.80 -21.89 20.07
N LEU A 100 2.08 -20.91 20.62
CA LEU A 100 2.45 -20.35 21.92
C LEU A 100 2.18 -21.45 22.95
N ILE A 101 3.23 -22.21 23.27
CA ILE A 101 3.30 -22.98 24.50
C ILE A 101 3.29 -21.94 25.62
N TRP A 102 2.15 -21.79 26.28
CA TRP A 102 2.10 -21.13 27.58
C TRP A 102 2.75 -22.08 28.58
N LEU A 103 4.03 -21.82 28.89
CA LEU A 103 4.65 -22.27 30.13
C LEU A 103 4.33 -21.25 31.24
#